data_AF-A0A3N5XB21-F1
#
_entry.id   AF-A0A3N5XB21-F1
#
_cell.length_a   1.000
_cell.length_b   1.000
_cell.length_c   1.000
_cell.angle_alpha   90.00
_cell.angle_beta   90.00
_cell.angle_gamma   90.00
#
_symmetry.space_group_name_H-M   'P 1'
#
loop_
_entity.id
_entity.type
_entity.pdbx_description
1 polymer ?
#
loop_
_entity_poly.entity_id
_entity_poly.type
_entity_poly.pdbx_seq_one_letter_code
_entity_poly.pdbx_strand_id
1 'polypeptide(L)'
;MSDQQSKTRLRPVIRVFVSSTFSDMKHERNALEADAFPKLEQLCQRHGFQFQAIDLRWGVSTEDGLDHRTMRICFDELRRAQEISPRPNFLILLGNRYGWRPLPEEISVEEFHTLEQAAAQIRSADKSAVAVLREWYREDTNAVPPVYLLQSRRQDLGDHLDYTHDAAWNQVQAVLWTIINRAMPPEQLQRRFDGATPNGSPPAIVRFQASATEQEIWHGALRVPDAREHVLAFFREIENLAAFSDPKQIKDFVDVDPFGSVEVALQTEEDRLTAELRQRLGSANVFRNEAPVRLVEAQDNQGGRTADVTTGHLAQLCTDVVSRLLEIIQGQIEEYWRNTAQASIDRAARELEIEQREYERFAKERGGEESFVGPQVELQAILDYVGSDSRWPLVIHGASGCGKTALLARASQEVAKTRKRIERFIGVAPRSSDLRSLLSSLCQELRQRNPRADALPTEIKQLRDEFSQQLQAATPEQPLILFLDALDQLADVDNGRLLNWLPPGSLPAHVKLVVSCLSDRATGDNATAGCPNRATSVPPPTANDKNGNRVPSPTSKSATPASTNLSL
;
A
#
# COMPACT_ATOMS: atom_id res chain seq x y z
N MET A 1 -4.66 45.05 6.94
CA MET A 1 -5.74 44.08 6.64
C MET A 1 -5.50 43.56 5.23
N SER A 2 -4.71 42.48 5.11
CA SER A 2 -4.54 41.76 3.85
C SER A 2 -4.96 40.33 4.12
N ASP A 3 -6.16 39.98 3.66
CA ASP A 3 -6.71 38.63 3.61
C ASP A 3 -5.83 37.80 2.66
N GLN A 4 -4.75 37.23 3.18
CA GLN A 4 -4.20 36.01 2.61
C GLN A 4 -5.10 34.88 3.05
N GLN A 5 -6.18 34.67 2.30
CA GLN A 5 -6.90 33.40 2.31
C GLN A 5 -5.85 32.30 2.09
N SER A 6 -5.57 31.57 3.18
CA SER A 6 -4.86 30.30 3.18
C SER A 6 -5.63 29.33 2.28
N LYS A 7 -5.39 29.40 0.97
CA LYS A 7 -5.67 28.29 0.07
C LYS A 7 -4.75 27.17 0.54
N THR A 8 -5.29 26.22 1.28
CA THR A 8 -4.63 24.96 1.63
C THR A 8 -4.36 24.21 0.33
N ARG A 9 -3.33 24.63 -0.41
CA ARG A 9 -2.79 23.87 -1.53
C ARG A 9 -2.13 22.65 -0.90
N LEU A 10 -2.73 21.48 -1.12
CA LEU A 10 -2.10 20.19 -0.83
C LEU A 10 -0.72 20.21 -1.50
N ARG A 11 0.33 20.07 -0.68
CA ARG A 11 1.71 20.06 -1.16
C ARG A 11 2.00 18.67 -1.70
N PRO A 12 2.55 18.52 -2.92
CA PRO A 12 2.98 17.23 -3.41
C PRO A 12 4.03 16.65 -2.47
N VAL A 13 3.98 15.35 -2.23
CA VAL A 13 4.91 14.66 -1.32
C VAL A 13 5.87 13.82 -2.14
N ILE A 14 7.17 14.05 -1.97
CA ILE A 14 8.22 13.16 -2.44
C ILE A 14 8.48 12.13 -1.34
N ARG A 15 8.18 10.87 -1.62
CA ARG A 15 8.31 9.71 -0.73
C ARG A 15 9.48 8.87 -1.18
N VAL A 16 10.50 8.73 -0.34
CA VAL A 16 11.68 7.87 -0.61
C VAL A 16 11.67 6.70 0.36
N PHE A 17 11.42 5.49 -0.14
CA PHE A 17 11.52 4.28 0.67
C PHE A 17 12.99 3.88 0.85
N VAL A 18 13.41 3.64 2.10
CA VAL A 18 14.78 3.27 2.46
C VAL A 18 14.85 1.77 2.74
N SER A 19 15.63 1.06 1.92
CA SER A 19 15.85 -0.39 2.02
C SER A 19 17.27 -0.69 2.50
N SER A 20 17.43 -1.46 3.57
CA SER A 20 18.73 -1.84 4.14
C SER A 20 18.62 -3.10 5.01
N THR A 21 19.73 -3.71 5.40
CA THR A 21 19.69 -4.65 6.54
C THR A 21 19.51 -3.88 7.87
N PHE A 22 18.98 -4.54 8.91
CA PHE A 22 18.59 -3.86 10.16
C PHE A 22 19.80 -3.49 11.03
N SER A 23 20.58 -4.47 11.48
CA SER A 23 21.71 -4.27 12.41
C SER A 23 22.90 -3.56 11.76
N ASP A 24 23.24 -3.99 10.56
CA ASP A 24 24.48 -3.66 9.85
C ASP A 24 24.56 -2.20 9.38
N MET A 25 23.42 -1.58 9.09
CA MET A 25 23.31 -0.22 8.50
C MET A 25 22.78 0.83 9.48
N LYS A 26 22.85 0.56 10.78
CA LYS A 26 22.27 1.45 11.79
C LYS A 26 22.90 2.84 11.76
N HIS A 27 24.22 2.93 11.61
CA HIS A 27 24.94 4.21 11.62
C HIS A 27 24.61 5.07 10.40
N GLU A 28 24.53 4.46 9.22
CA GLU A 28 24.18 5.08 7.95
C GLU A 28 22.76 5.63 8.00
N ARG A 29 21.80 4.82 8.45
CA ARG A 29 20.40 5.24 8.59
C ARG A 29 20.26 6.39 9.57
N ASN A 30 20.89 6.30 10.74
CA ASN A 30 20.87 7.36 11.74
C ASN A 30 21.51 8.65 11.22
N ALA A 31 22.60 8.56 10.44
CA ALA A 31 23.23 9.73 9.84
C ALA A 31 22.33 10.39 8.79
N LEU A 32 21.66 9.60 7.95
CA LEU A 32 20.70 10.10 6.98
C LEU A 32 19.52 10.80 7.67
N GLU A 33 18.99 10.24 8.75
CA GLU A 33 17.93 10.84 9.55
C GLU A 33 18.35 12.15 10.22
N ALA A 34 19.54 12.15 10.82
CA ALA A 34 20.03 13.30 11.58
C ALA A 34 20.48 14.46 10.69
N ASP A 35 20.95 14.19 9.47
CA ASP A 35 21.59 15.20 8.62
C ASP A 35 21.01 15.29 7.19
N ALA A 36 20.90 14.19 6.46
CA ALA A 36 20.52 14.22 5.04
C ALA A 36 19.03 14.58 4.82
N PHE A 37 18.13 13.86 5.47
CA PHE A 37 16.69 14.02 5.28
C PHE A 37 16.15 15.38 5.74
N PRO A 38 16.59 15.97 6.87
CA PRO A 38 16.18 17.32 7.26
C PRO A 38 16.56 18.39 6.22
N LYS A 39 17.72 18.25 5.57
CA LYS A 39 18.14 19.17 4.48
C LYS A 39 17.22 19.06 3.27
N LEU A 40 16.85 17.84 2.88
CA LEU A 40 15.91 17.59 1.77
C LEU A 40 14.50 18.08 2.09
N GLU A 41 14.04 17.90 3.33
CA GLU A 41 12.76 18.41 3.81
C GLU A 41 12.70 19.94 3.73
N GLN A 42 13.69 20.65 4.27
CA GLN A 42 13.76 22.10 4.21
C GLN A 42 13.78 22.62 2.77
N LEU A 43 14.47 21.92 1.85
CA LEU A 43 14.47 22.28 0.43
C LEU A 43 13.09 22.09 -0.19
N CYS A 44 12.49 20.90 -0.06
CA CYS A 44 11.17 20.62 -0.61
C CYS A 44 10.13 21.61 -0.08
N GLN A 45 10.18 21.92 1.21
CA GLN A 45 9.28 22.85 1.87
C GLN A 45 9.36 24.27 1.28
N ARG A 46 10.57 24.77 0.98
CA ARG A 46 10.77 26.07 0.32
C ARG A 46 10.18 26.13 -1.09
N HIS A 47 10.06 24.99 -1.77
CA HIS A 47 9.52 24.88 -3.12
C HIS A 47 8.07 24.36 -3.14
N GLY A 48 7.36 24.35 -2.01
CA GLY A 48 5.96 23.97 -1.93
C GLY A 48 5.69 22.46 -2.01
N PHE A 49 6.72 21.64 -1.80
CA PHE A 49 6.64 20.18 -1.69
C PHE A 49 6.79 19.75 -0.22
N GLN A 50 6.48 18.49 0.06
CA GLN A 50 6.87 17.78 1.27
C GLN A 50 7.86 16.68 0.91
N PHE A 51 8.77 16.35 1.82
CA PHE A 51 9.67 15.22 1.69
C PHE A 51 9.37 14.23 2.82
N GLN A 52 9.32 12.95 2.50
CA GLN A 52 9.15 11.89 3.47
C GLN A 52 10.09 10.74 3.14
N ALA A 53 11.09 10.51 3.98
CA ALA A 53 11.83 9.26 3.99
C ALA A 53 11.00 8.20 4.75
N ILE A 54 10.87 7.02 4.17
CA ILE A 54 10.12 5.91 4.75
C ILE A 54 11.10 4.80 5.08
N ASP A 55 11.43 4.68 6.36
CA ASP A 55 12.16 3.54 6.89
C ASP A 55 11.27 2.79 7.89
N LEU A 56 10.77 1.62 7.47
CA LEU A 56 9.93 0.76 8.30
C LEU A 56 10.71 0.04 9.41
N ARG A 57 12.04 0.18 9.42
CA ARG A 57 12.94 -0.37 10.43
C ARG A 57 13.18 0.60 11.59
N TRP A 58 12.54 1.75 11.61
CA TRP A 58 12.56 2.66 12.76
C TRP A 58 11.48 2.29 13.78
N GLY A 59 11.91 2.07 15.02
CA GLY A 59 11.00 1.88 16.17
C GLY A 59 10.46 0.46 16.38
N VAL A 60 10.71 -0.50 15.48
CA VAL A 60 10.33 -1.92 15.63
C VAL A 60 11.35 -2.83 14.92
N SER A 61 11.72 -3.95 15.52
CA SER A 61 12.44 -5.04 14.84
C SER A 61 11.51 -5.72 13.83
N THR A 62 11.75 -5.50 12.54
CA THR A 62 10.99 -6.12 11.44
C THR A 62 11.09 -7.65 11.41
N GLU A 63 12.13 -8.20 12.04
CA GLU A 63 12.38 -9.64 12.23
C GLU A 63 11.39 -10.28 13.23
N ASP A 64 10.74 -9.48 14.09
CA ASP A 64 9.84 -9.94 15.17
C ASP A 64 8.35 -9.83 14.81
N GLY A 65 8.03 -9.64 13.53
CA GLY A 65 6.65 -9.58 13.04
C GLY A 65 5.92 -10.91 13.30
N LEU A 66 5.20 -11.00 14.42
CA LEU A 66 4.48 -12.21 14.85
C LEU A 66 3.44 -12.72 13.83
N ASP A 67 3.00 -11.86 12.91
CA ASP A 67 2.01 -12.19 11.89
C ASP A 67 2.63 -12.49 10.50
N HIS A 68 3.96 -12.46 10.37
CA HIS A 68 4.69 -12.66 9.11
C HIS A 68 4.38 -11.67 7.98
N ARG A 69 3.68 -10.56 8.28
CA ARG A 69 3.22 -9.54 7.32
C ARG A 69 4.24 -8.46 6.96
N THR A 70 5.46 -8.55 7.49
CA THR A 70 6.50 -7.52 7.31
C THR A 70 6.71 -7.20 5.83
N MET A 71 6.87 -8.22 4.99
CA MET A 71 7.11 -8.03 3.55
C MET A 71 5.94 -7.39 2.83
N ARG A 72 4.69 -7.78 3.16
CA ARG A 72 3.49 -7.17 2.59
C ARG A 72 3.42 -5.67 2.87
N ILE A 73 3.71 -5.27 4.12
CA ILE A 73 3.73 -3.86 4.52
C ILE A 73 4.83 -3.10 3.75
N CYS A 74 6.05 -3.67 3.66
CA CYS A 74 7.13 -3.08 2.87
C CYS A 74 6.75 -2.88 1.41
N PHE A 75 6.15 -3.89 0.77
CA PHE A 75 5.77 -3.82 -0.63
C PHE A 75 4.63 -2.83 -0.89
N ASP A 76 3.63 -2.77 -0.01
CA ASP A 76 2.54 -1.80 -0.14
C ASP A 76 3.05 -0.37 0.00
N GLU A 77 4.00 -0.14 0.90
CA GLU A 77 4.59 1.17 1.13
C GLU A 77 5.53 1.60 0.00
N LEU A 78 6.34 0.68 -0.51
CA LEU A 78 7.16 0.88 -1.70
C LEU A 78 6.30 1.17 -2.94
N ARG A 79 5.22 0.40 -3.14
CA ARG A 79 4.27 0.62 -4.23
C ARG A 79 3.64 2.01 -4.13
N ARG A 80 3.26 2.46 -2.94
CA ARG A 80 2.78 3.85 -2.73
C ARG A 80 3.85 4.87 -3.12
N ALA A 81 5.10 4.71 -2.67
CA ALA A 81 6.18 5.60 -3.08
C ALA A 81 6.39 5.64 -4.61
N GLN A 82 6.10 4.56 -5.33
CA GLN A 82 6.23 4.51 -6.79
C GLN A 82 5.00 5.06 -7.54
N GLU A 83 3.78 4.83 -7.05
CA GLU A 83 2.53 5.14 -7.77
C GLU A 83 2.03 6.57 -7.56
N ILE A 84 2.19 7.12 -6.35
CA ILE A 84 1.52 8.37 -5.94
C ILE A 84 2.49 9.52 -5.65
N SER A 85 3.79 9.24 -5.57
CA SER A 85 4.83 10.24 -5.32
C SER A 85 5.63 10.54 -6.58
N PRO A 86 5.98 11.81 -6.84
CA PRO A 86 7.06 12.14 -7.77
C PRO A 86 8.35 11.42 -7.36
N ARG A 87 9.23 11.20 -8.34
CA ARG A 87 10.55 10.64 -8.11
C ARG A 87 11.39 11.58 -7.21
N PRO A 88 12.47 11.12 -6.59
CA PRO A 88 12.90 9.72 -6.44
C PRO A 88 12.03 8.94 -5.45
N ASN A 89 12.04 7.61 -5.55
CA ASN A 89 11.18 6.76 -4.70
C ASN A 89 11.90 5.65 -3.92
N PHE A 90 13.18 5.39 -4.16
CA PHE A 90 13.89 4.27 -3.52
C PHE A 90 15.36 4.59 -3.26
N LEU A 91 15.82 4.32 -2.02
CA LEU A 91 17.20 4.43 -1.58
C LEU A 91 17.64 3.10 -0.95
N ILE A 92 18.69 2.51 -1.50
CA ILE A 92 19.22 1.21 -1.09
C ILE A 92 20.51 1.41 -0.28
N LEU A 93 20.65 0.74 0.86
CA LEU A 93 21.89 0.67 1.65
C LEU A 93 22.29 -0.81 1.80
N LEU A 94 23.38 -1.24 1.16
CA LEU A 94 23.91 -2.61 1.25
C LEU A 94 25.31 -2.64 1.83
N GLY A 95 25.59 -3.70 2.59
CA GLY A 95 26.83 -3.86 3.35
C GLY A 95 27.45 -5.23 3.10
N ASN A 96 27.97 -5.85 4.15
CA ASN A 96 28.57 -7.18 4.04
C ASN A 96 27.62 -8.30 4.50
N ARG A 97 26.43 -7.95 4.99
CA ARG A 97 25.39 -8.86 5.45
C ARG A 97 24.27 -8.93 4.42
N TYR A 98 23.97 -10.13 3.93
CA TYR A 98 22.83 -10.40 3.03
C TYR A 98 21.49 -10.26 3.78
N GLY A 99 21.47 -10.67 5.04
CA GLY A 99 20.41 -10.37 5.98
C GLY A 99 19.30 -11.41 6.07
N TRP A 100 18.24 -11.05 6.80
CA TRP A 100 17.13 -11.94 7.14
C TRP A 100 16.38 -12.43 5.90
N ARG A 101 16.15 -13.74 5.82
CA ARG A 101 15.33 -14.41 4.81
C ARG A 101 13.97 -14.74 5.42
N PRO A 102 12.88 -14.06 5.02
CA PRO A 102 11.55 -14.36 5.52
C PRO A 102 11.01 -15.64 4.89
N LEU A 103 10.24 -16.41 5.66
CA LEU A 103 9.35 -17.43 5.07
C LEU A 103 8.27 -16.71 4.25
N PRO A 104 7.88 -17.23 3.07
CA PRO A 104 6.80 -16.62 2.30
C PRO A 104 5.47 -16.61 3.09
N GLU A 105 4.85 -15.44 3.25
CA GLU A 105 3.54 -15.30 3.90
C GLU A 105 2.46 -16.05 3.11
N GLU A 106 2.53 -15.97 1.79
CA GLU A 106 1.57 -16.56 0.86
C GLU A 106 2.35 -17.43 -0.12
N ILE A 107 1.80 -18.60 -0.48
CA ILE A 107 2.28 -19.48 -1.54
C ILE A 107 1.11 -20.03 -2.37
N SER A 108 1.32 -20.28 -3.65
CA SER A 108 0.29 -20.84 -4.53
C SER A 108 -0.01 -22.30 -4.19
N VAL A 109 -1.14 -22.82 -4.66
CA VAL A 109 -1.48 -24.25 -4.52
C VAL A 109 -0.41 -25.14 -5.16
N GLU A 110 0.13 -24.76 -6.32
CA GLU A 110 1.20 -25.52 -7.00
C GLU A 110 2.50 -25.54 -6.18
N GLU A 111 2.87 -24.39 -5.61
CA GLU A 111 4.03 -24.29 -4.74
C GLU A 111 3.85 -25.11 -3.46
N PHE A 112 2.67 -25.05 -2.83
CA PHE A 112 2.36 -25.87 -1.67
C PHE A 112 2.50 -27.36 -1.97
N HIS A 113 1.98 -27.85 -3.10
CA HIS A 113 2.14 -29.25 -3.50
C HIS A 113 3.61 -29.62 -3.71
N THR A 114 4.42 -28.71 -4.26
CA THR A 114 5.87 -28.91 -4.41
C THR A 114 6.55 -29.03 -3.05
N LEU A 115 6.22 -28.15 -2.10
CA LEU A 115 6.71 -28.23 -0.72
C LEU A 115 6.25 -29.52 -0.03
N GLU A 116 5.01 -29.94 -0.24
CA GLU A 116 4.44 -31.14 0.37
C GLU A 116 5.16 -32.42 -0.12
N GLN A 117 5.45 -32.50 -1.42
CA GLN A 117 6.25 -33.60 -1.99
C GLN A 117 7.66 -33.66 -1.41
N ALA A 118 8.30 -32.50 -1.21
CA ALA A 118 9.60 -32.41 -0.56
C ALA A 118 9.51 -32.83 0.92
N ALA A 119 8.49 -32.38 1.63
CA ALA A 119 8.24 -32.70 3.03
C ALA A 119 8.02 -34.21 3.25
N ALA A 120 7.33 -34.90 2.34
CA ALA A 120 7.10 -36.34 2.41
C ALA A 120 8.39 -37.19 2.37
N GLN A 121 9.47 -36.63 1.85
CA GLN A 121 10.78 -37.30 1.76
C GLN A 121 11.68 -37.05 2.97
N ILE A 122 11.29 -36.15 3.88
CA ILE A 122 12.04 -35.82 5.09
C ILE A 122 11.62 -36.80 6.20
N ARG A 123 12.57 -37.62 6.65
CA ARG A 123 12.37 -38.49 7.81
C ARG A 123 12.53 -37.67 9.09
N SER A 124 11.54 -37.72 9.96
CA SER A 124 11.55 -37.09 11.29
C SER A 124 11.23 -38.14 12.34
N ALA A 125 11.87 -38.04 13.52
CA ALA A 125 11.61 -38.92 14.65
C ALA A 125 10.34 -38.51 15.44
N ASP A 126 9.95 -37.24 15.33
CA ASP A 126 8.84 -36.63 16.07
C ASP A 126 7.65 -36.37 15.13
N LYS A 127 7.24 -35.10 14.96
CA LYS A 127 6.21 -34.70 14.01
C LYS A 127 6.75 -34.78 12.59
N SER A 128 5.97 -35.38 11.67
CA SER A 128 6.36 -35.44 10.26
C SER A 128 6.44 -34.03 9.65
N ALA A 129 7.39 -33.80 8.75
CA ALA A 129 7.55 -32.50 8.08
C ALA A 129 6.28 -32.06 7.32
N VAL A 130 5.53 -33.02 6.75
CA VAL A 130 4.23 -32.76 6.10
C VAL A 130 3.20 -32.22 7.09
N ALA A 131 3.16 -32.78 8.30
CA ALA A 131 2.23 -32.31 9.32
C ALA A 131 2.58 -30.89 9.79
N VAL A 132 3.87 -30.56 9.93
CA VAL A 132 4.31 -29.18 10.23
C VAL A 132 3.92 -28.23 9.10
N LEU A 133 4.16 -28.61 7.84
CA LEU A 133 3.79 -27.79 6.68
C LEU A 133 2.29 -27.48 6.64
N ARG A 134 1.43 -28.50 6.76
CA ARG A 134 -0.04 -28.35 6.71
C ARG A 134 -0.63 -27.59 7.90
N GLU A 135 0.04 -27.62 9.03
CA GLU A 135 -0.38 -26.88 10.22
C GLU A 135 -0.12 -25.40 10.07
N TRP A 136 1.06 -25.04 9.56
CA TRP A 136 1.55 -23.67 9.45
C TRP A 136 1.18 -22.99 8.13
N TYR A 137 0.98 -23.72 7.05
CA TYR A 137 0.43 -23.19 5.80
C TYR A 137 -0.98 -23.72 5.60
N ARG A 138 -1.97 -22.83 5.73
CA ARG A 138 -3.40 -23.17 5.62
C ARG A 138 -3.99 -22.58 4.36
N GLU A 139 -4.79 -23.37 3.66
CA GLU A 139 -5.50 -22.91 2.48
C GLU A 139 -6.47 -21.79 2.84
N ASP A 140 -6.34 -20.66 2.15
CA ASP A 140 -7.32 -19.58 2.13
C ASP A 140 -8.11 -19.66 0.82
N THR A 141 -9.32 -20.20 0.93
CA THR A 141 -10.26 -20.29 -0.18
C THR A 141 -10.99 -18.98 -0.47
N ASN A 142 -10.74 -17.92 0.34
CA ASN A 142 -11.25 -16.57 0.05
C ASN A 142 -10.29 -15.79 -0.86
N ALA A 143 -9.10 -16.31 -1.15
CA ALA A 143 -8.30 -15.84 -2.26
C ALA A 143 -8.75 -16.54 -3.54
N VAL A 144 -8.71 -15.84 -4.67
CA VAL A 144 -8.92 -16.43 -5.99
C VAL A 144 -7.68 -16.10 -6.83
N PRO A 145 -7.02 -17.07 -7.48
CA PRO A 145 -7.11 -18.48 -7.12
C PRO A 145 -6.77 -18.70 -5.63
N PRO A 146 -7.24 -19.80 -5.01
CA PRO A 146 -6.88 -20.14 -3.65
C PRO A 146 -5.36 -20.14 -3.44
N VAL A 147 -4.94 -19.75 -2.24
CA VAL A 147 -3.53 -19.71 -1.83
C VAL A 147 -3.37 -20.35 -0.47
N TYR A 148 -2.14 -20.68 -0.08
CA TYR A 148 -1.83 -21.12 1.28
C TYR A 148 -1.12 -19.99 2.05
N LEU A 149 -1.64 -19.67 3.23
CA LEU A 149 -1.12 -18.60 4.09
C LEU A 149 -0.38 -19.17 5.30
N LEU A 150 0.80 -18.61 5.55
CA LEU A 150 1.58 -18.84 6.76
C LEU A 150 0.81 -18.30 7.97
N GLN A 151 0.56 -19.16 8.95
CA GLN A 151 -0.17 -18.85 10.16
C GLN A 151 0.63 -17.91 11.09
N SER A 152 -0.08 -17.05 11.83
CA SER A 152 0.52 -16.15 12.82
C SER A 152 1.11 -16.94 14.00
N ARG A 153 2.25 -16.50 14.52
CA ARG A 153 2.86 -17.00 15.76
C ARG A 153 1.98 -16.78 17.00
N ARG A 154 0.94 -15.95 16.91
CA ARG A 154 -0.05 -15.74 17.98
C ARG A 154 -1.18 -16.77 17.98
N GLN A 155 -1.21 -17.66 16.99
CA GLN A 155 -2.28 -18.64 16.86
C GLN A 155 -2.13 -19.75 17.89
N ASP A 156 -3.24 -20.08 18.56
CA ASP A 156 -3.31 -21.25 19.43
C ASP A 156 -3.57 -22.49 18.56
N LEU A 157 -2.58 -23.37 18.48
CA LEU A 157 -2.64 -24.64 17.74
C LEU A 157 -3.12 -25.80 18.63
N GLY A 158 -3.41 -25.57 19.91
CA GLY A 158 -3.90 -26.58 20.85
C GLY A 158 -2.85 -27.59 21.31
N ASP A 159 -1.56 -27.28 21.13
CA ASP A 159 -0.40 -28.10 21.53
C ASP A 159 0.32 -27.58 22.79
N HIS A 160 -0.22 -26.53 23.42
CA HIS A 160 0.32 -25.88 24.61
C HIS A 160 1.70 -25.22 24.42
N LEU A 161 2.13 -24.99 23.19
CA LEU A 161 3.35 -24.25 22.87
C LEU A 161 3.05 -22.78 22.60
N ASP A 162 3.93 -21.90 23.08
CA ASP A 162 3.86 -20.47 22.80
C ASP A 162 4.87 -20.09 21.72
N TYR A 163 4.37 -19.97 20.48
CA TYR A 163 5.17 -19.63 19.31
C TYR A 163 5.58 -18.17 19.24
N THR A 164 5.09 -17.31 20.14
CA THR A 164 5.63 -15.94 20.29
C THR A 164 7.04 -15.95 20.89
N HIS A 165 7.45 -17.04 21.53
CA HIS A 165 8.82 -17.26 21.97
C HIS A 165 9.69 -17.88 20.87
N ASP A 166 10.88 -17.33 20.64
CA ASP A 166 11.76 -17.74 19.56
C ASP A 166 12.21 -19.19 19.67
N ALA A 167 12.38 -19.73 20.88
CA ALA A 167 12.83 -21.12 21.05
C ALA A 167 11.87 -22.13 20.42
N ALA A 168 10.55 -21.95 20.59
CA ALA A 168 9.53 -22.82 20.00
C ALA A 168 9.41 -22.56 18.49
N TRP A 169 9.37 -21.29 18.08
CA TRP A 169 9.26 -20.90 16.68
C TRP A 169 10.47 -21.37 15.85
N ASN A 170 11.69 -21.28 16.37
CA ASN A 170 12.90 -21.68 15.67
C ASN A 170 12.90 -23.18 15.32
N GLN A 171 12.26 -24.02 16.13
CA GLN A 171 12.12 -25.45 15.81
C GLN A 171 11.20 -25.67 14.60
N VAL A 172 10.04 -25.00 14.58
CA VAL A 172 9.11 -25.02 13.44
C VAL A 172 9.79 -24.46 12.19
N GLN A 173 10.37 -23.28 12.31
CA GLN A 173 11.04 -22.58 11.22
C GLN A 173 12.18 -23.43 10.62
N ALA A 174 12.95 -24.15 11.44
CA ALA A 174 13.99 -25.05 10.95
C ALA A 174 13.43 -26.20 10.09
N VAL A 175 12.27 -26.76 10.47
CA VAL A 175 11.59 -27.78 9.65
C VAL A 175 11.10 -27.18 8.34
N LEU A 176 10.45 -26.01 8.37
CA LEU A 176 9.96 -25.34 7.18
C LEU A 176 11.12 -24.99 6.21
N TRP A 177 12.25 -24.49 6.72
CA TRP A 177 13.44 -24.26 5.90
C TRP A 177 14.03 -25.53 5.32
N THR A 178 13.99 -26.65 6.06
CA THR A 178 14.43 -27.95 5.52
C THR A 178 13.57 -28.37 4.34
N ILE A 179 12.25 -28.14 4.41
CA ILE A 179 11.32 -28.40 3.30
C ILE A 179 11.61 -27.47 2.12
N ILE A 180 11.72 -26.16 2.36
CA ILE A 180 11.96 -25.15 1.32
C ILE A 180 13.29 -25.41 0.62
N ASN A 181 14.38 -25.64 1.36
CA ASN A 181 15.69 -25.90 0.76
C ASN A 181 15.72 -27.19 -0.07
N ARG A 182 14.84 -28.15 0.21
CA ARG A 182 14.70 -29.36 -0.61
C ARG A 182 13.87 -29.11 -1.88
N ALA A 183 12.77 -28.36 -1.76
CA ALA A 183 11.87 -28.07 -2.87
C ALA A 183 12.42 -27.01 -3.84
N MET A 184 13.04 -25.98 -3.27
CA MET A 184 13.57 -24.79 -3.93
C MET A 184 15.02 -24.56 -3.46
N PRO A 185 16.00 -25.34 -3.94
CA PRO A 185 17.37 -25.27 -3.45
C PRO A 185 18.00 -23.87 -3.62
N PRO A 186 18.80 -23.40 -2.65
CA PRO A 186 19.38 -22.06 -2.67
C PRO A 186 20.27 -21.80 -3.91
N GLU A 187 20.84 -22.84 -4.51
CA GLU A 187 21.65 -22.71 -5.73
C GLU A 187 20.85 -22.16 -6.92
N GLN A 188 19.51 -22.26 -6.89
CA GLN A 188 18.66 -21.66 -7.92
C GLN A 188 18.72 -20.12 -7.91
N LEU A 189 19.13 -19.48 -6.79
CA LEU A 189 19.35 -18.02 -6.74
C LEU A 189 20.44 -17.55 -7.72
N GLN A 190 21.37 -18.43 -8.12
CA GLN A 190 22.45 -18.07 -9.03
C GLN A 190 21.94 -17.55 -10.39
N ARG A 191 20.76 -18.03 -10.81
CA ARG A 191 20.14 -17.69 -12.09
C ARG A 191 18.98 -16.70 -11.95
N ARG A 192 18.77 -16.12 -10.77
CA ARG A 192 17.61 -15.24 -10.53
C ARG A 192 17.60 -13.97 -11.39
N PHE A 193 18.76 -13.52 -11.84
CA PHE A 193 18.87 -12.37 -12.74
C PHE A 193 18.79 -12.76 -14.23
N ASP A 194 18.82 -14.07 -14.55
CA ASP A 194 18.69 -14.56 -15.92
C ASP A 194 17.27 -14.26 -16.44
N GLY A 195 17.17 -13.34 -17.40
CA GLY A 195 15.89 -12.97 -17.99
C GLY A 195 15.05 -12.02 -17.14
N ALA A 196 15.66 -11.25 -16.23
CA ALA A 196 14.98 -10.16 -15.52
C ALA A 196 14.40 -9.14 -16.53
N THR A 197 13.09 -9.21 -16.76
CA THR A 197 12.37 -8.25 -17.62
C THR A 197 11.77 -7.13 -16.77
N PRO A 198 11.91 -5.85 -17.17
CA PRO A 198 11.15 -4.77 -16.57
C PRO A 198 9.64 -5.11 -16.57
N ASN A 199 8.94 -4.81 -15.48
CA ASN A 199 7.51 -5.09 -15.27
C ASN A 199 7.05 -6.57 -15.15
N GLY A 200 7.95 -7.57 -15.27
CA GLY A 200 7.60 -8.98 -14.98
C GLY A 200 7.47 -9.24 -13.48
N SER A 201 6.93 -10.38 -13.01
CA SER A 201 7.00 -10.78 -11.59
C SER A 201 8.42 -11.21 -11.20
N PRO A 202 8.86 -11.06 -9.93
CA PRO A 202 10.13 -11.64 -9.51
C PRO A 202 10.09 -13.16 -9.70
N PRO A 203 11.21 -13.80 -10.06
CA PRO A 203 11.27 -15.26 -10.08
C PRO A 203 10.85 -15.85 -8.73
N ALA A 204 10.10 -16.96 -8.75
CA ALA A 204 9.57 -17.56 -7.52
C ALA A 204 10.68 -17.81 -6.47
N ILE A 205 11.87 -18.23 -6.91
CA ILE A 205 13.03 -18.48 -6.04
C ILE A 205 13.42 -17.28 -5.18
N VAL A 206 13.22 -16.04 -5.67
CA VAL A 206 13.50 -14.82 -4.91
C VAL A 206 12.64 -14.76 -3.66
N ARG A 207 11.35 -15.09 -3.77
CA ARG A 207 10.44 -15.10 -2.61
C ARG A 207 10.82 -16.17 -1.58
N PHE A 208 11.34 -17.31 -2.03
CA PHE A 208 11.67 -18.44 -1.15
C PHE A 208 13.06 -18.35 -0.53
N GLN A 209 14.05 -17.78 -1.23
CA GLN A 209 15.46 -17.88 -0.84
C GLN A 209 16.15 -16.53 -0.64
N ALA A 210 15.63 -15.43 -1.20
CA ALA A 210 16.28 -14.12 -1.09
C ALA A 210 15.96 -13.42 0.23
N SER A 211 16.87 -12.55 0.67
CA SER A 211 16.66 -11.73 1.87
C SER A 211 15.50 -10.75 1.69
N ALA A 212 14.93 -10.27 2.80
CA ALA A 212 13.90 -9.24 2.78
C ALA A 212 14.35 -8.00 2.00
N THR A 213 15.59 -7.56 2.21
CA THR A 213 16.19 -6.43 1.49
C THR A 213 16.29 -6.71 -0.01
N GLU A 214 16.75 -7.89 -0.43
CA GLU A 214 16.77 -8.23 -1.85
C GLU A 214 15.35 -8.26 -2.46
N GLN A 215 14.37 -8.81 -1.75
CA GLN A 215 12.98 -8.81 -2.20
C GLN A 215 12.44 -7.38 -2.39
N GLU A 216 12.74 -6.45 -1.47
CA GLU A 216 12.43 -5.02 -1.64
C GLU A 216 13.12 -4.45 -2.88
N ILE A 217 14.40 -4.78 -3.12
CA ILE A 217 15.18 -4.35 -4.28
C ILE A 217 14.58 -4.84 -5.61
N TRP A 218 14.06 -6.05 -5.66
CA TRP A 218 13.36 -6.55 -6.84
C TRP A 218 12.19 -5.65 -7.23
N HIS A 219 11.39 -5.23 -6.24
CA HIS A 219 10.24 -4.35 -6.45
C HIS A 219 10.63 -2.88 -6.62
N GLY A 220 11.73 -2.44 -6.01
CA GLY A 220 12.15 -1.05 -5.94
C GLY A 220 13.08 -0.60 -7.06
N ALA A 221 13.84 -1.52 -7.66
CA ALA A 221 14.90 -1.20 -8.60
C ALA A 221 14.97 -2.14 -9.82
N LEU A 222 14.99 -3.46 -9.61
CA LEU A 222 15.29 -4.41 -10.69
C LEU A 222 14.14 -4.51 -11.70
N ARG A 223 12.90 -4.43 -11.24
CA ARG A 223 11.69 -4.47 -12.08
C ARG A 223 11.23 -3.10 -12.57
N VAL A 224 11.81 -2.03 -12.04
CA VAL A 224 11.44 -0.65 -12.33
C VAL A 224 12.18 -0.19 -13.61
N PRO A 225 11.49 0.03 -14.75
CA PRO A 225 12.14 0.27 -16.05
C PRO A 225 13.13 1.45 -16.05
N ASP A 226 12.78 2.50 -15.32
CA ASP A 226 13.41 3.80 -15.19
C ASP A 226 14.26 3.94 -13.91
N ALA A 227 14.56 2.83 -13.22
CA ALA A 227 15.29 2.86 -11.94
C ALA A 227 16.60 3.66 -12.00
N ARG A 228 17.32 3.56 -13.12
CA ARG A 228 18.56 4.28 -13.40
C ARG A 228 18.43 5.81 -13.32
N GLU A 229 17.23 6.35 -13.44
CA GLU A 229 17.00 7.80 -13.42
C GLU A 229 16.86 8.33 -11.99
N HIS A 230 16.43 7.49 -11.02
CA HIS A 230 15.97 8.02 -9.73
C HIS A 230 16.17 7.14 -8.51
N VAL A 231 16.55 5.88 -8.68
CA VAL A 231 16.88 4.97 -7.57
C VAL A 231 18.35 5.11 -7.24
N LEU A 232 18.67 5.30 -5.96
CA LEU A 232 20.04 5.42 -5.45
C LEU A 232 20.43 4.19 -4.64
N ALA A 233 21.72 3.84 -4.65
CA ALA A 233 22.27 2.81 -3.81
C ALA A 233 23.60 3.26 -3.17
N PHE A 234 23.79 2.95 -1.91
CA PHE A 234 25.07 3.09 -1.21
C PHE A 234 25.56 1.71 -0.77
N PHE A 235 26.82 1.42 -1.08
CA PHE A 235 27.49 0.16 -0.72
C PHE A 235 28.63 0.43 0.25
N ARG A 236 28.54 -0.20 1.43
CA ARG A 236 29.59 -0.15 2.45
C ARG A 236 30.45 -1.40 2.38
N GLU A 237 31.76 -1.22 2.27
CA GLU A 237 32.72 -2.31 2.28
C GLU A 237 33.60 -2.25 3.53
N ILE A 238 33.59 -3.32 4.34
CA ILE A 238 34.46 -3.48 5.53
C ILE A 238 35.76 -4.20 5.15
N GLU A 239 36.92 -3.58 5.40
CA GLU A 239 38.21 -4.14 4.97
C GLU A 239 38.75 -5.25 5.90
N ASN A 240 38.48 -5.17 7.20
CA ASN A 240 39.14 -5.99 8.22
C ASN A 240 38.23 -7.08 8.82
N LEU A 241 37.22 -7.55 8.09
CA LEU A 241 36.35 -8.66 8.53
C LEU A 241 37.19 -9.88 8.96
N ALA A 242 38.20 -10.24 8.18
CA ALA A 242 39.08 -11.38 8.45
C ALA A 242 39.97 -11.21 9.69
N ALA A 243 40.06 -10.00 10.28
CA ALA A 243 40.83 -9.77 11.50
C ALA A 243 40.11 -10.28 12.76
N PHE A 244 38.80 -10.55 12.69
CA PHE A 244 38.00 -11.06 13.80
C PHE A 244 37.88 -12.58 13.68
N SER A 245 38.55 -13.30 14.59
CA SER A 245 38.61 -14.77 14.58
C SER A 245 37.36 -15.46 15.12
N ASP A 246 36.53 -14.74 15.88
CA ASP A 246 35.24 -15.21 16.38
C ASP A 246 34.10 -14.51 15.63
N PRO A 247 33.44 -15.18 14.67
CA PRO A 247 32.37 -14.59 13.88
C PRO A 247 31.19 -14.08 14.73
N LYS A 248 30.99 -14.59 15.94
CA LYS A 248 29.92 -14.12 16.83
C LYS A 248 30.10 -12.67 17.25
N GLN A 249 31.34 -12.16 17.25
CA GLN A 249 31.63 -10.75 17.56
C GLN A 249 31.21 -9.82 16.42
N ILE A 250 31.08 -10.34 15.20
CA ILE A 250 30.80 -9.55 13.99
C ILE A 250 29.46 -9.92 13.34
N LYS A 251 28.62 -10.71 14.03
CA LYS A 251 27.32 -11.22 13.56
C LYS A 251 26.34 -10.13 13.10
N ASP A 252 26.54 -8.90 13.54
CA ASP A 252 25.71 -7.77 13.14
C ASP A 252 26.04 -7.30 11.71
N PHE A 253 27.25 -7.64 11.21
CA PHE A 253 27.82 -7.21 9.93
C PHE A 253 28.06 -8.33 8.92
N VAL A 254 27.89 -9.60 9.31
CA VAL A 254 27.97 -10.77 8.43
C VAL A 254 26.92 -11.80 8.84
N ASP A 255 26.44 -12.59 7.89
CA ASP A 255 25.57 -13.72 8.21
C ASP A 255 26.38 -14.88 8.80
N VAL A 256 25.89 -15.42 9.92
CA VAL A 256 26.53 -16.51 10.66
C VAL A 256 25.58 -17.69 10.77
N ASP A 257 26.11 -18.89 10.53
CA ASP A 257 25.36 -20.13 10.61
C ASP A 257 25.06 -20.52 12.07
N PRO A 258 24.20 -21.53 12.32
CA PRO A 258 23.90 -21.99 13.68
C PRO A 258 25.11 -22.52 14.46
N PHE A 259 26.22 -22.86 13.79
CA PHE A 259 27.47 -23.30 14.39
C PHE A 259 28.41 -22.13 14.74
N GLY A 260 28.05 -20.90 14.35
CA GLY A 260 28.82 -19.69 14.59
C GLY A 260 29.92 -19.43 13.56
N SER A 261 29.82 -20.00 12.37
CA SER A 261 30.72 -19.75 11.23
C SER A 261 30.09 -18.79 10.23
N VAL A 262 30.89 -18.04 9.49
CA VAL A 262 30.39 -17.13 8.45
C VAL A 262 29.75 -17.92 7.30
N GLU A 263 28.53 -17.54 6.90
CA GLU A 263 27.83 -18.12 5.75
C GLU A 263 28.36 -17.54 4.43
N VAL A 264 29.47 -18.12 3.92
CA VAL A 264 30.12 -17.69 2.66
C VAL A 264 29.16 -17.70 1.45
N ALA A 265 28.19 -18.62 1.44
CA ALA A 265 27.19 -18.68 0.38
C ALA A 265 26.33 -17.40 0.33
N LEU A 266 25.92 -16.85 1.48
CA LEU A 266 25.13 -15.63 1.56
C LEU A 266 25.94 -14.39 1.20
N GLN A 267 27.21 -14.34 1.61
CA GLN A 267 28.14 -13.30 1.14
C GLN A 267 28.26 -13.28 -0.39
N THR A 268 28.32 -14.47 -1.00
CA THR A 268 28.35 -14.60 -2.46
C THR A 268 27.05 -14.08 -3.10
N GLU A 269 25.89 -14.29 -2.47
CA GLU A 269 24.62 -13.74 -2.97
C GLU A 269 24.53 -12.22 -2.85
N GLU A 270 25.07 -11.64 -1.77
CA GLU A 270 25.19 -10.18 -1.57
C GLU A 270 26.11 -9.54 -2.62
N ASP A 271 27.25 -10.18 -2.91
CA ASP A 271 28.17 -9.74 -3.97
C ASP A 271 27.49 -9.73 -5.34
N ARG A 272 26.71 -10.77 -5.65
CA ARG A 272 25.94 -10.84 -6.91
C ARG A 272 24.87 -9.76 -6.99
N LEU A 273 24.13 -9.53 -5.90
CA LEU A 273 23.11 -8.49 -5.83
C LEU A 273 23.73 -7.10 -6.03
N THR A 274 24.86 -6.84 -5.36
CA THR A 274 25.62 -5.60 -5.50
C THR A 274 26.11 -5.41 -6.94
N ALA A 275 26.62 -6.46 -7.58
CA ALA A 275 27.05 -6.42 -8.98
C ALA A 275 25.89 -6.10 -9.94
N GLU A 276 24.74 -6.74 -9.76
CA GLU A 276 23.54 -6.50 -10.57
C GLU A 276 23.04 -5.05 -10.40
N LEU A 277 23.01 -4.53 -9.17
CA LEU A 277 22.62 -3.14 -8.91
C LEU A 277 23.58 -2.13 -9.55
N ARG A 278 24.89 -2.40 -9.51
CA ARG A 278 25.89 -1.56 -10.20
C ARG A 278 25.59 -1.47 -11.70
N GLN A 279 25.23 -2.59 -12.33
CA GLN A 279 24.85 -2.64 -13.74
C GLN A 279 23.52 -1.92 -14.00
N ARG A 280 22.51 -2.14 -13.16
CA ARG A 280 21.15 -1.59 -13.33
C ARG A 280 21.08 -0.09 -13.14
N LEU A 281 21.70 0.43 -12.08
CA LEU A 281 21.59 1.85 -11.67
C LEU A 281 22.65 2.75 -12.29
N GLY A 282 23.80 2.19 -12.68
CA GLY A 282 24.92 2.94 -13.23
C GLY A 282 25.64 3.81 -12.19
N SER A 283 26.81 4.33 -12.57
CA SER A 283 27.75 4.97 -11.64
C SER A 283 27.25 6.29 -11.02
N ALA A 284 26.27 6.97 -11.62
CA ALA A 284 25.77 8.24 -11.09
C ALA A 284 24.86 8.08 -9.86
N ASN A 285 24.29 6.90 -9.67
CA ASN A 285 23.34 6.62 -8.59
C ASN A 285 23.88 5.59 -7.58
N VAL A 286 25.10 5.10 -7.78
CA VAL A 286 25.74 4.09 -6.93
C VAL A 286 26.94 4.72 -6.24
N PHE A 287 26.84 4.81 -4.91
CA PHE A 287 27.85 5.38 -4.02
C PHE A 287 28.54 4.29 -3.23
N ARG A 288 29.75 4.60 -2.77
CA ARG A 288 30.54 3.75 -1.88
C ARG A 288 31.36 4.61 -0.94
N ASN A 289 31.80 4.04 0.17
CA ASN A 289 32.76 4.71 1.05
C ASN A 289 34.09 4.94 0.32
N GLU A 290 34.58 6.19 0.28
CA GLU A 290 35.92 6.50 -0.23
C GLU A 290 37.01 6.14 0.79
N ALA A 291 36.72 6.38 2.07
CA ALA A 291 37.59 5.98 3.17
C ALA A 291 37.29 4.53 3.58
N PRO A 292 38.31 3.77 3.99
CA PRO A 292 38.14 2.39 4.42
C PRO A 292 37.30 2.31 5.70
N VAL A 293 36.19 1.57 5.64
CA VAL A 293 35.40 1.25 6.85
C VAL A 293 36.01 0.02 7.51
N ARG A 294 36.17 0.10 8.83
CA ARG A 294 36.78 -0.96 9.64
C ARG A 294 35.90 -1.29 10.83
N LEU A 295 35.98 -2.53 11.26
CA LEU A 295 35.46 -2.97 12.54
C LEU A 295 36.44 -2.63 13.66
N VAL A 296 35.89 -2.15 14.76
CA VAL A 296 36.57 -1.88 16.03
C VAL A 296 35.92 -2.71 17.13
N GLU A 297 36.71 -3.15 18.11
CA GLU A 297 36.17 -3.88 19.26
C GLU A 297 35.18 -3.00 20.05
N ALA A 298 34.06 -3.58 20.41
CA ALA A 298 33.00 -2.95 21.18
C ALA A 298 32.47 -3.92 22.25
N GLN A 299 31.55 -3.42 23.08
CA GLN A 299 30.86 -4.23 24.08
C GLN A 299 29.36 -4.08 23.91
N ASP A 300 28.62 -5.18 24.01
CA ASP A 300 27.18 -5.14 24.09
C ASP A 300 26.70 -4.62 25.45
N ASN A 301 25.38 -4.43 25.60
CA ASN A 301 24.78 -3.91 26.84
C ASN A 301 25.00 -4.83 28.07
N GLN A 302 25.44 -6.08 27.86
CA GLN A 302 25.73 -7.06 28.90
C GLN A 302 27.24 -7.24 29.13
N GLY A 303 28.09 -6.43 28.47
CA GLY A 303 29.55 -6.51 28.56
C GLY A 303 30.18 -7.62 27.72
N GLY A 304 29.40 -8.27 26.85
CA GLY A 304 29.89 -9.24 25.87
C GLY A 304 30.73 -8.57 24.79
N ARG A 305 31.79 -9.23 24.33
CA ARG A 305 32.64 -8.73 23.24
C ARG A 305 31.86 -8.74 21.93
N THR A 306 31.83 -7.61 21.26
CA THR A 306 31.25 -7.43 19.93
C THR A 306 32.17 -6.53 19.10
N ALA A 307 31.75 -6.20 17.89
CA ALA A 307 32.40 -5.21 17.05
C ALA A 307 31.41 -4.11 16.66
N ASP A 308 31.94 -2.95 16.30
CA ASP A 308 31.19 -1.87 15.66
C ASP A 308 32.00 -1.29 14.51
N VAL A 309 31.38 -0.51 13.62
CA VAL A 309 32.04 0.08 12.45
C VAL A 309 32.54 1.49 12.73
N THR A 310 33.68 1.84 12.13
CA THR A 310 34.13 3.23 12.04
C THR A 310 33.12 4.08 11.27
N THR A 311 32.88 5.30 11.72
CA THR A 311 31.83 6.20 11.19
C THR A 311 32.34 7.34 10.31
N GLY A 312 33.61 7.29 9.89
CA GLY A 312 34.25 8.36 9.13
C GLY A 312 33.63 8.61 7.74
N HIS A 313 32.95 7.63 7.17
CA HIS A 313 32.28 7.73 5.85
C HIS A 313 30.89 8.38 5.91
N LEU A 314 30.30 8.56 7.09
CA LEU A 314 28.90 8.99 7.21
C LEU A 314 28.65 10.39 6.64
N ALA A 315 29.60 11.33 6.81
CA ALA A 315 29.48 12.68 6.25
C ALA A 315 29.51 12.68 4.71
N GLN A 316 30.34 11.80 4.11
CA GLN A 316 30.39 11.60 2.67
C GLN A 316 29.05 11.02 2.18
N LEU A 317 28.57 9.94 2.81
CA LEU A 317 27.27 9.33 2.51
C LEU A 317 26.16 10.37 2.49
N CYS A 318 26.02 11.18 3.55
CA CYS A 318 24.99 12.20 3.62
C CYS A 318 25.14 13.24 2.50
N THR A 319 26.38 13.64 2.18
CA THR A 319 26.64 14.62 1.11
C THR A 319 26.25 14.07 -0.26
N ASP A 320 26.66 12.84 -0.58
CA ASP A 320 26.38 12.17 -1.86
C ASP A 320 24.88 11.96 -2.05
N VAL A 321 24.20 11.42 -1.02
CA VAL A 321 22.75 11.19 -1.04
C VAL A 321 21.98 12.50 -1.18
N VAL A 322 22.33 13.54 -0.41
CA VAL A 322 21.69 14.85 -0.54
C VAL A 322 21.92 15.43 -1.92
N SER A 323 23.15 15.41 -2.42
CA SER A 323 23.49 16.01 -3.72
C SER A 323 22.70 15.36 -4.86
N ARG A 324 22.65 14.03 -4.90
CA ARG A 324 21.99 13.31 -6.00
C ARG A 324 20.46 13.35 -5.89
N LEU A 325 19.89 13.14 -4.69
CA LEU A 325 18.44 13.25 -4.52
C LEU A 325 17.96 14.67 -4.83
N LEU A 326 18.71 15.69 -4.42
CA LEU A 326 18.38 17.08 -4.70
C LEU A 326 18.34 17.39 -6.20
N GLU A 327 19.28 16.87 -6.98
CA GLU A 327 19.28 17.02 -8.45
C GLU A 327 18.00 16.45 -9.08
N ILE A 328 17.61 15.23 -8.68
CA ILE A 328 16.39 14.58 -9.18
C ILE A 328 15.14 15.36 -8.73
N ILE A 329 15.08 15.71 -7.44
CA ILE A 329 13.96 16.45 -6.85
C ILE A 329 13.77 17.82 -7.51
N GLN A 330 14.86 18.54 -7.79
CA GLN A 330 14.79 19.82 -8.50
C GLN A 330 14.19 19.66 -9.88
N GLY A 331 14.60 18.63 -10.63
CA GLY A 331 13.99 18.31 -11.93
C GLY A 331 12.48 18.05 -11.82
N GLN A 332 12.04 17.33 -10.79
CA GLN A 332 10.61 17.09 -10.54
C GLN A 332 9.86 18.37 -10.15
N ILE A 333 10.45 19.22 -9.29
CA ILE A 333 9.88 20.50 -8.88
C ILE A 333 9.74 21.43 -10.08
N GLU A 334 10.77 21.54 -10.93
CA GLU A 334 10.75 22.35 -12.14
C GLU A 334 9.70 21.86 -13.14
N GLU A 335 9.60 20.54 -13.34
CA GLU A 335 8.56 19.95 -14.18
C GLU A 335 7.16 20.23 -13.62
N TYR A 336 6.99 20.12 -12.30
CA TYR A 336 5.71 20.33 -11.62
C TYR A 336 5.23 21.79 -11.64
N TRP A 337 6.17 22.73 -11.47
CA TRP A 337 5.86 24.16 -11.44
C TRP A 337 6.03 24.87 -12.77
N ARG A 338 6.39 24.14 -13.85
CA ARG A 338 6.55 24.72 -15.19
C ARG A 338 5.30 25.57 -15.51
N ASN A 339 5.46 26.88 -15.59
CA ASN A 339 4.35 27.83 -15.71
C ASN A 339 3.93 28.01 -17.17
N THR A 340 3.47 26.93 -17.80
CA THR A 340 2.78 26.99 -19.08
C THR A 340 1.33 26.56 -18.88
N ALA A 341 0.43 27.04 -19.75
CA ALA A 341 -0.96 26.58 -19.76
C ALA A 341 -1.03 25.04 -19.90
N GLN A 342 -0.15 24.48 -20.74
CA GLN A 342 0.00 23.05 -20.92
C GLN A 342 0.42 22.33 -19.63
N ALA A 343 1.45 22.81 -18.93
CA ALA A 343 1.92 22.17 -17.70
C ALA A 343 0.89 22.26 -16.56
N SER A 344 0.05 23.29 -16.52
CA SER A 344 -1.06 23.32 -15.56
C SER A 344 -2.15 22.29 -15.88
N ILE A 345 -2.41 22.03 -17.16
CA ILE A 345 -3.33 20.97 -17.62
C ILE A 345 -2.72 19.61 -17.29
N ASP A 346 -1.44 19.39 -17.62
CA ASP A 346 -0.73 18.14 -17.37
C ASP A 346 -0.66 17.82 -15.87
N ARG A 347 -0.39 18.82 -15.02
CA ARG A 347 -0.42 18.66 -13.56
C ARG A 347 -1.80 18.26 -13.06
N ALA A 348 -2.83 18.96 -13.50
CA ALA A 348 -4.19 18.63 -13.10
C ALA A 348 -4.53 17.19 -13.52
N ALA A 349 -4.18 16.81 -14.76
CA ALA A 349 -4.38 15.45 -15.26
C ALA A 349 -3.63 14.40 -14.44
N ARG A 350 -2.36 14.64 -14.08
CA ARG A 350 -1.56 13.75 -13.23
C ARG A 350 -2.13 13.61 -11.83
N GLU A 351 -2.51 14.73 -11.19
CA GLU A 351 -3.12 14.69 -9.85
C GLU A 351 -4.45 13.92 -9.86
N LEU A 352 -5.26 14.07 -10.92
CA LEU A 352 -6.50 13.31 -11.09
C LEU A 352 -6.22 11.82 -11.33
N GLU A 353 -5.21 11.48 -12.13
CA GLU A 353 -4.79 10.10 -12.37
C GLU A 353 -4.33 9.42 -11.08
N ILE A 354 -3.54 10.11 -10.26
CA ILE A 354 -3.13 9.63 -8.92
C ILE A 354 -4.36 9.37 -8.05
N GLU A 355 -5.28 10.33 -7.99
CA GLU A 355 -6.52 10.21 -7.22
C GLU A 355 -7.39 9.02 -7.69
N GLN A 356 -7.53 8.83 -9.01
CA GLN A 356 -8.26 7.71 -9.61
C GLN A 356 -7.61 6.37 -9.23
N ARG A 357 -6.29 6.25 -9.34
CA ARG A 357 -5.56 5.03 -8.94
C ARG A 357 -5.75 4.71 -7.47
N GLU A 358 -5.78 5.72 -6.59
CA GLU A 358 -6.06 5.50 -5.16
C GLU A 358 -7.46 4.93 -4.91
N TYR A 359 -8.49 5.45 -5.59
CA TYR A 359 -9.84 4.90 -5.45
C TYR A 359 -9.98 3.51 -6.05
N GLU A 360 -9.38 3.25 -7.22
CA GLU A 360 -9.40 1.92 -7.83
C GLU A 360 -8.72 0.88 -6.95
N ARG A 361 -7.59 1.25 -6.33
CA ARG A 361 -6.91 0.41 -5.35
C ARG A 361 -7.78 0.18 -4.12
N PHE A 362 -8.31 1.24 -3.53
CA PHE A 362 -9.17 1.13 -2.35
C PHE A 362 -10.42 0.28 -2.63
N ALA A 363 -11.00 0.40 -3.83
CA ALA A 363 -12.11 -0.44 -4.26
C ALA A 363 -11.68 -1.91 -4.34
N LYS A 364 -10.57 -2.22 -5.00
CA LYS A 364 -10.04 -3.60 -5.11
C LYS A 364 -9.74 -4.22 -3.75
N GLU A 365 -9.13 -3.47 -2.84
CA GLU A 365 -8.82 -3.94 -1.49
C GLU A 365 -10.08 -4.23 -0.66
N ARG A 366 -11.14 -3.43 -0.80
CA ARG A 366 -12.35 -3.54 0.01
C ARG A 366 -13.45 -4.41 -0.60
N GLY A 367 -13.48 -4.55 -1.92
CA GLY A 367 -14.56 -5.21 -2.66
C GLY A 367 -14.08 -5.97 -3.89
N GLY A 368 -12.83 -6.44 -3.89
CA GLY A 368 -12.27 -7.26 -4.95
C GLY A 368 -13.13 -8.49 -5.23
N GLU A 369 -13.19 -8.92 -6.48
CA GLU A 369 -13.98 -10.08 -6.94
C GLU A 369 -13.71 -11.34 -6.13
N GLU A 370 -12.47 -11.47 -5.71
CA GLU A 370 -11.90 -12.64 -5.08
C GLU A 370 -12.17 -12.63 -3.57
N SER A 371 -12.07 -11.46 -2.93
CA SER A 371 -12.17 -11.29 -1.47
C SER A 371 -13.57 -10.90 -0.96
N PHE A 372 -14.52 -10.59 -1.85
CA PHE A 372 -15.83 -10.10 -1.46
C PHE A 372 -16.78 -11.21 -0.97
N VAL A 373 -16.93 -11.33 0.34
CA VAL A 373 -17.92 -12.20 1.02
C VAL A 373 -19.16 -11.40 1.44
N GLY A 374 -19.63 -10.50 0.57
CA GLY A 374 -20.77 -9.63 0.86
C GLY A 374 -22.11 -10.13 0.31
N PRO A 375 -23.23 -9.44 0.64
CA PRO A 375 -24.56 -9.89 0.28
C PRO A 375 -24.81 -9.82 -1.23
N GLN A 376 -25.10 -10.97 -1.85
CA GLN A 376 -25.35 -11.06 -3.29
C GLN A 376 -26.66 -10.40 -3.72
N VAL A 377 -27.67 -10.37 -2.84
CA VAL A 377 -28.98 -9.77 -3.15
C VAL A 377 -28.87 -8.25 -3.28
N GLU A 378 -28.18 -7.61 -2.34
CA GLU A 378 -27.96 -6.17 -2.31
C GLU A 378 -27.01 -5.74 -3.43
N LEU A 379 -25.98 -6.56 -3.74
CA LEU A 379 -25.12 -6.33 -4.90
C LEU A 379 -25.94 -6.35 -6.19
N GLN A 380 -26.76 -7.39 -6.37
CA GLN A 380 -27.63 -7.50 -7.54
C GLN A 380 -28.62 -6.33 -7.62
N ALA A 381 -29.18 -5.87 -6.51
CA ALA A 381 -30.07 -4.72 -6.48
C ALA A 381 -29.39 -3.43 -6.99
N ILE A 382 -28.10 -3.23 -6.67
CA ILE A 382 -27.33 -2.09 -7.19
C ILE A 382 -27.11 -2.24 -8.70
N LEU A 383 -26.76 -3.45 -9.17
CA LEU A 383 -26.55 -3.71 -10.60
C LEU A 383 -27.84 -3.55 -11.42
N ASP A 384 -28.96 -4.05 -10.90
CA ASP A 384 -30.30 -3.89 -11.48
C ASP A 384 -30.70 -2.41 -11.53
N TYR A 385 -30.43 -1.66 -10.45
CA TYR A 385 -30.66 -0.21 -10.43
C TYR A 385 -29.88 0.52 -11.54
N VAL A 386 -28.60 0.18 -11.72
CA VAL A 386 -27.74 0.77 -12.75
C VAL A 386 -28.28 0.45 -14.14
N GLY A 387 -28.87 -0.73 -14.35
CA GLY A 387 -29.49 -1.14 -15.61
C GLY A 387 -30.94 -0.66 -15.84
N SER A 388 -31.62 -0.17 -14.80
CA SER A 388 -33.03 0.21 -14.86
C SER A 388 -33.30 1.57 -15.53
N ASP A 389 -34.58 1.92 -15.71
CA ASP A 389 -35.02 3.27 -16.12
C ASP A 389 -35.18 4.24 -14.94
N SER A 390 -34.82 3.84 -13.71
CA SER A 390 -34.94 4.71 -12.54
C SER A 390 -34.08 5.96 -12.69
N ARG A 391 -34.70 7.13 -12.48
CA ARG A 391 -34.03 8.44 -12.47
C ARG A 391 -33.87 9.00 -11.07
N TRP A 392 -33.88 8.16 -10.05
CA TRP A 392 -33.69 8.58 -8.66
C TRP A 392 -32.35 8.06 -8.15
N PRO A 393 -31.63 8.79 -7.28
CA PRO A 393 -30.43 8.26 -6.64
C PRO A 393 -30.75 7.00 -5.83
N LEU A 394 -29.82 6.04 -5.84
CA LEU A 394 -29.84 4.88 -4.96
C LEU A 394 -29.01 5.18 -3.72
N VAL A 395 -29.60 5.07 -2.55
CA VAL A 395 -28.93 5.32 -1.26
C VAL A 395 -28.74 4.00 -0.53
N ILE A 396 -27.50 3.70 -0.20
CA ILE A 396 -27.10 2.58 0.65
C ILE A 396 -26.86 3.12 2.06
N HIS A 397 -27.70 2.73 3.01
CA HIS A 397 -27.56 3.18 4.38
C HIS A 397 -27.48 2.02 5.37
N GLY A 398 -26.73 2.21 6.45
CA GLY A 398 -26.56 1.20 7.48
C GLY A 398 -25.67 1.67 8.62
N ALA A 399 -25.69 0.93 9.73
CA ALA A 399 -24.79 1.15 10.86
C ALA A 399 -23.31 1.16 10.41
N SER A 400 -22.45 1.81 11.20
CA SER A 400 -21.01 1.77 10.92
C SER A 400 -20.47 0.34 10.93
N GLY A 401 -19.52 0.04 10.05
CA GLY A 401 -18.91 -1.30 9.97
C GLY A 401 -19.74 -2.40 9.29
N CYS A 402 -20.98 -2.15 8.85
CA CYS A 402 -21.80 -3.19 8.20
C CYS A 402 -21.39 -3.55 6.75
N GLY A 403 -20.25 -3.06 6.24
CA GLY A 403 -19.76 -3.44 4.91
C GLY A 403 -20.27 -2.62 3.72
N LYS A 404 -20.88 -1.44 3.94
CA LYS A 404 -21.36 -0.54 2.84
C LYS A 404 -20.28 -0.22 1.81
N THR A 405 -19.11 0.19 2.28
CA THR A 405 -17.96 0.53 1.43
C THR A 405 -17.52 -0.65 0.58
N ALA A 406 -17.48 -1.86 1.17
CA ALA A 406 -17.14 -3.09 0.45
C ALA A 406 -18.17 -3.42 -0.63
N LEU A 407 -19.46 -3.30 -0.31
CA LEU A 407 -20.57 -3.51 -1.23
C LEU A 407 -20.54 -2.51 -2.40
N LEU A 408 -20.34 -1.23 -2.11
CA LEU A 408 -20.26 -0.17 -3.12
C LEU A 408 -19.01 -0.33 -4.00
N ALA A 409 -17.87 -0.66 -3.41
CA ALA A 409 -16.64 -0.96 -4.13
C ALA A 409 -16.79 -2.17 -5.08
N ARG A 410 -17.45 -3.24 -4.63
CA ARG A 410 -17.74 -4.41 -5.45
C ARG A 410 -18.67 -4.08 -6.62
N ALA A 411 -19.76 -3.34 -6.35
CA ALA A 411 -20.70 -2.93 -7.38
C ALA A 411 -20.03 -2.01 -8.43
N SER A 412 -19.19 -1.08 -8.00
CA SER A 412 -18.41 -0.22 -8.90
C SER A 412 -17.50 -1.03 -9.83
N GLN A 413 -16.80 -2.05 -9.29
CA GLN A 413 -15.95 -2.95 -10.08
C GLN A 413 -16.74 -3.78 -11.08
N GLU A 414 -17.90 -4.32 -10.70
CA GLU A 414 -18.77 -5.05 -11.63
C GLU A 414 -19.28 -4.16 -12.77
N VAL A 415 -19.65 -2.92 -12.46
CA VAL A 415 -20.03 -1.95 -13.49
C VAL A 415 -18.84 -1.62 -14.41
N ALA A 416 -17.63 -1.50 -13.87
CA ALA A 416 -16.42 -1.17 -14.62
C ALA A 416 -16.08 -2.18 -15.72
N LYS A 417 -16.51 -3.45 -15.58
CA LYS A 417 -16.32 -4.51 -16.60
C LYS A 417 -17.01 -4.21 -17.92
N THR A 418 -18.11 -3.45 -17.91
CA THR A 418 -18.95 -3.22 -19.08
C THR A 418 -19.21 -1.74 -19.39
N ARG A 419 -19.06 -0.85 -18.41
CA ARG A 419 -19.42 0.57 -18.53
C ARG A 419 -18.42 1.46 -17.80
N LYS A 420 -18.25 2.70 -18.31
CA LYS A 420 -17.42 3.71 -17.63
C LYS A 420 -18.16 4.28 -16.42
N ARG A 421 -17.49 4.28 -15.27
CA ARG A 421 -17.96 4.81 -13.98
C ARG A 421 -16.99 5.85 -13.41
N ILE A 422 -17.48 6.73 -12.55
CA ILE A 422 -16.66 7.58 -11.67
C ILE A 422 -16.96 7.15 -10.24
N GLU A 423 -15.90 6.91 -9.47
CA GLU A 423 -16.01 6.55 -8.06
C GLU A 423 -15.23 7.52 -7.18
N ARG A 424 -15.78 7.83 -6.00
CA ARG A 424 -15.13 8.61 -4.94
C ARG A 424 -15.41 7.96 -3.60
N PHE A 425 -14.34 7.62 -2.88
CA PHE A 425 -14.42 7.17 -1.49
C PHE A 425 -14.01 8.31 -0.56
N ILE A 426 -15.00 8.98 0.03
CA ILE A 426 -14.76 10.20 0.79
C ILE A 426 -13.92 9.89 2.03
N GLY A 427 -12.84 10.65 2.19
CA GLY A 427 -11.87 10.46 3.27
C GLY A 427 -10.68 9.56 2.90
N VAL A 428 -10.66 8.95 1.71
CA VAL A 428 -9.51 8.13 1.24
C VAL A 428 -8.42 9.01 0.64
N ALA A 429 -8.76 9.88 -0.29
CA ALA A 429 -7.83 10.85 -0.87
C ALA A 429 -8.04 12.24 -0.23
N PRO A 430 -6.98 13.03 0.03
CA PRO A 430 -7.12 14.37 0.63
C PRO A 430 -8.07 15.31 -0.14
N ARG A 431 -8.23 15.11 -1.46
CA ARG A 431 -9.13 15.86 -2.34
C ARG A 431 -10.61 15.51 -2.21
N SER A 432 -10.96 14.51 -1.41
CA SER A 432 -12.36 14.10 -1.18
C SER A 432 -12.93 14.56 0.16
N SER A 433 -12.11 15.15 1.04
CA SER A 433 -12.48 15.45 2.42
C SER A 433 -13.40 16.67 2.58
N ASP A 434 -13.42 17.57 1.59
CA ASP A 434 -14.27 18.76 1.56
C ASP A 434 -14.99 18.91 0.21
N LEU A 435 -16.13 19.60 0.23
CA LEU A 435 -17.01 19.70 -0.94
C LEU A 435 -16.34 20.40 -2.13
N ARG A 436 -15.50 21.41 -1.90
CA ARG A 436 -14.87 22.17 -2.98
C ARG A 436 -13.88 21.29 -3.73
N SER A 437 -13.00 20.61 -2.98
CA SER A 437 -12.01 19.69 -3.55
C SER A 437 -12.70 18.54 -4.29
N LEU A 438 -13.76 17.98 -3.70
CA LEU A 438 -14.55 16.91 -4.33
C LEU A 438 -15.17 17.36 -5.66
N LEU A 439 -15.87 18.50 -5.68
CA LEU A 439 -16.49 19.02 -6.89
C LEU A 439 -15.46 19.42 -7.94
N SER A 440 -14.33 20.00 -7.54
CA SER A 440 -13.24 20.33 -8.45
C SER A 440 -12.72 19.07 -9.14
N SER A 441 -12.45 18.00 -8.37
CA SER A 441 -12.00 16.71 -8.90
C SER A 441 -13.04 16.07 -9.82
N LEU A 442 -14.32 16.03 -9.40
CA LEU A 442 -15.41 15.47 -10.20
C LEU A 442 -15.59 16.23 -11.53
N CYS A 443 -15.66 17.57 -11.50
CA CYS A 443 -15.80 18.37 -12.70
C CYS A 443 -14.62 18.18 -13.65
N GLN A 444 -13.40 18.08 -13.11
CA GLN A 444 -12.21 17.82 -13.91
C GLN A 444 -12.26 16.46 -14.62
N GLU A 445 -12.70 15.41 -13.94
CA GLU A 445 -12.91 14.09 -14.56
C GLU A 445 -14.05 14.10 -15.57
N LEU A 446 -15.14 14.81 -15.27
CA LEU A 446 -16.27 14.97 -16.19
C LEU A 446 -15.87 15.72 -17.46
N ARG A 447 -14.96 16.69 -17.38
CA ARG A 447 -14.37 17.37 -18.55
C ARG A 447 -13.57 16.44 -19.46
N GLN A 448 -13.05 15.31 -18.98
CA GLN A 448 -12.44 14.30 -19.86
C GLN A 448 -13.49 13.57 -20.71
N ARG A 449 -14.74 13.48 -20.24
CA ARG A 449 -15.87 12.87 -20.95
C ARG A 449 -16.54 13.87 -21.88
N ASN A 450 -16.80 15.07 -21.38
CA ASN A 450 -17.42 16.17 -22.10
C ASN A 450 -16.54 17.43 -21.99
N PRO A 451 -15.60 17.62 -22.95
CA PRO A 451 -14.60 18.68 -22.90
C PRO A 451 -15.18 20.09 -22.87
N ARG A 452 -14.52 20.96 -22.10
CA ARG A 452 -14.79 22.40 -22.03
C ARG A 452 -13.48 23.17 -22.25
N ALA A 453 -13.55 24.26 -23.01
CA ALA A 453 -12.38 25.04 -23.41
C ALA A 453 -11.93 26.07 -22.37
N ASP A 454 -12.83 26.51 -21.49
CA ASP A 454 -12.58 27.46 -20.41
C ASP A 454 -11.78 26.81 -19.26
N ALA A 455 -11.25 27.61 -18.34
CA ALA A 455 -10.57 27.10 -17.15
C ALA A 455 -11.58 26.50 -16.14
N LEU A 456 -11.14 25.51 -15.35
CA LEU A 456 -11.99 24.94 -14.30
C LEU A 456 -12.35 26.03 -13.26
N PRO A 457 -13.62 26.18 -12.88
CA PRO A 457 -14.03 27.14 -11.87
C PRO A 457 -13.37 26.88 -10.53
N THR A 458 -13.09 27.95 -9.77
CA THR A 458 -12.51 27.84 -8.41
C THR A 458 -13.52 28.18 -7.30
N GLU A 459 -14.65 28.78 -7.67
CA GLU A 459 -15.73 29.14 -6.76
C GLU A 459 -16.73 27.99 -6.61
N ILE A 460 -17.15 27.72 -5.38
CA ILE A 460 -18.05 26.61 -5.05
C ILE A 460 -19.37 26.66 -5.83
N LYS A 461 -19.94 27.87 -6.02
CA LYS A 461 -21.20 28.05 -6.76
C LYS A 461 -21.03 27.65 -8.23
N GLN A 462 -19.97 28.13 -8.86
CA GLN A 462 -19.66 27.83 -10.26
C GLN A 462 -19.31 26.36 -10.46
N LEU A 463 -18.62 25.74 -9.50
CA LEU A 463 -18.36 24.29 -9.51
C LEU A 463 -19.66 23.47 -9.44
N ARG A 464 -20.63 23.87 -8.61
CA ARG A 464 -21.96 23.23 -8.55
C ARG A 464 -22.73 23.39 -9.86
N ASP A 465 -22.68 24.58 -10.45
CA ASP A 465 -23.33 24.89 -11.72
C ASP A 465 -22.74 24.02 -12.85
N GLU A 466 -21.40 23.93 -12.90
CA GLU A 466 -20.72 23.07 -13.85
C GLU A 466 -21.03 21.59 -13.64
N PHE A 467 -20.94 21.09 -12.41
CA PHE A 467 -21.28 19.69 -12.10
C PHE A 467 -22.69 19.36 -12.60
N SER A 468 -23.66 20.23 -12.31
CA SER A 468 -25.04 20.07 -12.77
C SER A 468 -25.17 20.05 -14.29
N GLN A 469 -24.45 20.93 -15.00
CA GLN A 469 -24.43 20.95 -16.47
C GLN A 469 -23.77 19.70 -17.05
N GLN A 470 -22.73 19.16 -16.40
CA GLN A 470 -22.09 17.91 -16.82
C GLN A 470 -23.02 16.71 -16.62
N LEU A 471 -23.82 16.67 -15.55
CA LEU A 471 -24.87 15.65 -15.40
C LEU A 471 -25.90 15.72 -16.53
N GLN A 472 -26.30 16.93 -16.93
CA GLN A 472 -27.29 17.13 -18.00
C GLN A 472 -26.77 16.76 -19.40
N ALA A 473 -25.45 16.68 -19.58
CA ALA A 473 -24.82 16.34 -20.85
C ALA A 473 -24.74 14.82 -21.11
N ALA A 474 -25.18 13.97 -20.18
CA ALA A 474 -25.16 12.52 -20.35
C ALA A 474 -26.08 12.07 -21.50
N THR A 475 -25.61 11.15 -22.33
CA THR A 475 -26.36 10.62 -23.49
C THR A 475 -26.48 9.08 -23.40
N PRO A 476 -27.34 8.43 -24.22
CA PRO A 476 -27.38 6.97 -24.29
C PRO A 476 -26.03 6.34 -24.67
N GLU A 477 -25.24 7.01 -25.50
CA GLU A 477 -23.93 6.55 -25.98
C GLU A 477 -22.82 6.80 -24.94
N GLN A 478 -22.98 7.82 -24.10
CA GLN A 478 -22.09 8.12 -22.97
C GLN A 478 -22.90 8.31 -21.68
N PRO A 479 -23.44 7.23 -21.09
CA PRO A 479 -24.13 7.31 -19.82
C PRO A 479 -23.15 7.67 -18.70
N LEU A 480 -23.65 8.36 -17.69
CA LEU A 480 -22.88 8.78 -16.53
C LEU A 480 -23.30 7.97 -15.30
N ILE A 481 -22.37 7.17 -14.77
CA ILE A 481 -22.58 6.36 -13.57
C ILE A 481 -21.61 6.84 -12.49
N LEU A 482 -22.15 7.30 -11.36
CA LEU A 482 -21.43 7.86 -10.23
C LEU A 482 -21.61 7.00 -8.99
N PHE A 483 -20.51 6.67 -8.32
CA PHE A 483 -20.46 5.98 -7.03
C PHE A 483 -19.80 6.88 -6.00
N LEU A 484 -20.51 7.30 -4.95
CA LEU A 484 -19.98 8.15 -3.89
C LEU A 484 -20.14 7.47 -2.53
N ASP A 485 -19.04 7.01 -1.94
CA ASP A 485 -19.05 6.36 -0.63
C ASP A 485 -18.85 7.37 0.50
N ALA A 486 -19.55 7.15 1.61
CA ALA A 486 -19.42 7.88 2.87
C ALA A 486 -19.65 9.40 2.76
N LEU A 487 -20.76 9.81 2.12
CA LEU A 487 -21.16 11.23 2.02
C LEU A 487 -21.25 11.91 3.41
N ASP A 488 -21.56 11.15 4.45
CA ASP A 488 -21.62 11.63 5.84
C ASP A 488 -20.26 12.05 6.41
N GLN A 489 -19.15 11.62 5.81
CA GLN A 489 -17.79 11.98 6.22
C GLN A 489 -17.30 13.31 5.64
N LEU A 490 -18.06 13.96 4.74
CA LEU A 490 -17.71 15.29 4.26
C LEU A 490 -17.60 16.29 5.41
N ALA A 491 -16.58 17.15 5.36
CA ALA A 491 -16.51 18.28 6.25
C ALA A 491 -17.72 19.21 6.06
N ASP A 492 -18.19 19.84 7.15
CA ASP A 492 -19.31 20.80 7.11
C ASP A 492 -18.96 22.14 6.45
N VAL A 493 -17.69 22.33 6.07
CA VAL A 493 -17.23 23.51 5.32
C VAL A 493 -17.97 23.58 3.98
N ASP A 494 -18.35 24.79 3.56
CA ASP A 494 -19.15 25.05 2.35
C ASP A 494 -20.54 24.35 2.32
N ASN A 495 -21.08 23.97 3.48
CA ASN A 495 -22.34 23.24 3.65
C ASN A 495 -22.35 21.86 2.97
N GLY A 496 -21.21 21.15 2.98
CA GLY A 496 -21.05 19.82 2.37
C GLY A 496 -22.13 18.80 2.76
N ARG A 497 -22.50 18.76 4.04
CA ARG A 497 -23.47 17.79 4.59
C ARG A 497 -24.94 18.11 4.30
N LEU A 498 -25.25 19.32 3.82
CA LEU A 498 -26.61 19.64 3.39
C LEU A 498 -26.97 19.03 2.03
N LEU A 499 -25.99 18.46 1.30
CA LEU A 499 -26.15 17.78 0.00
C LEU A 499 -26.89 18.58 -1.09
N ASN A 500 -27.09 19.89 -0.90
CA ASN A 500 -27.73 20.81 -1.87
C ASN A 500 -27.00 20.95 -3.21
N TRP A 501 -25.82 20.33 -3.35
CA TRP A 501 -25.04 20.26 -4.58
C TRP A 501 -25.42 19.06 -5.45
N LEU A 502 -26.12 18.07 -4.88
CA LEU A 502 -26.76 17.01 -5.64
C LEU A 502 -28.11 17.48 -6.18
N PRO A 503 -28.58 16.93 -7.31
CA PRO A 503 -29.89 17.28 -7.85
C PRO A 503 -31.01 17.02 -6.81
N PRO A 504 -31.84 18.02 -6.46
CA PRO A 504 -32.90 17.86 -5.45
C PRO A 504 -34.10 17.05 -5.96
N GLY A 505 -34.11 16.67 -7.24
CA GLY A 505 -35.20 15.95 -7.91
C GLY A 505 -34.70 14.74 -8.68
N SER A 506 -35.43 14.36 -9.73
CA SER A 506 -34.98 13.27 -10.60
C SER A 506 -33.68 13.65 -11.29
N LEU A 507 -32.75 12.69 -11.35
CA LEU A 507 -31.53 12.75 -12.14
C LEU A 507 -31.86 12.99 -13.63
N PRO A 508 -30.97 13.68 -14.37
CA PRO A 508 -31.07 13.76 -15.82
C PRO A 508 -31.13 12.36 -16.47
N ALA A 509 -31.64 12.30 -17.70
CA ALA A 509 -31.64 11.05 -18.46
C ALA A 509 -30.20 10.51 -18.59
N HIS A 510 -30.04 9.18 -18.58
CA HIS A 510 -28.74 8.50 -18.69
C HIS A 510 -27.75 8.76 -17.54
N VAL A 511 -28.21 9.33 -16.43
CA VAL A 511 -27.42 9.49 -15.19
C VAL A 511 -27.86 8.49 -14.13
N LYS A 512 -26.88 7.82 -13.51
CA LYS A 512 -27.05 6.95 -12.34
C LYS A 512 -26.17 7.44 -11.21
N LEU A 513 -26.72 7.50 -10.01
CA LEU A 513 -26.02 7.95 -8.81
C LEU A 513 -26.29 6.97 -7.68
N VAL A 514 -25.23 6.29 -7.24
CA VAL A 514 -25.23 5.40 -6.09
C VAL A 514 -24.43 6.05 -4.98
N VAL A 515 -25.03 6.24 -3.82
CA VAL A 515 -24.39 6.91 -2.68
C VAL A 515 -24.49 6.05 -1.43
N SER A 516 -23.52 6.15 -0.52
CA SER A 516 -23.60 5.53 0.80
C SER A 516 -23.56 6.56 1.94
N CYS A 517 -24.27 6.26 3.03
CA CYS A 517 -24.25 7.05 4.26
C CYS A 517 -24.52 6.19 5.52
N LEU A 518 -24.22 6.72 6.70
CA LEU A 518 -24.63 6.10 7.98
C LEU A 518 -26.13 6.29 8.25
N SER A 519 -26.78 5.25 8.79
CA SER A 519 -28.20 5.30 9.18
C SER A 519 -28.47 6.09 10.46
N ASP A 520 -27.46 6.26 11.32
CA ASP A 520 -27.65 6.72 12.69
C ASP A 520 -26.77 7.93 13.02
N ARG A 521 -27.37 9.11 13.11
CA ARG A 521 -27.02 10.12 14.11
C ARG A 521 -28.28 10.81 14.64
N ALA A 522 -28.23 11.13 15.93
CA ALA A 522 -29.33 11.57 16.78
C ALA A 522 -30.15 12.73 16.19
N THR A 523 -31.43 12.77 16.57
CA THR A 523 -32.40 13.86 16.37
C THR A 523 -31.75 15.23 16.54
N GLY A 524 -31.31 15.84 15.43
CA GLY A 524 -30.61 17.13 15.43
C GLY A 524 -29.74 17.42 14.20
N ASP A 525 -29.22 16.39 13.50
CA ASP A 525 -28.37 16.58 12.31
C ASP A 525 -29.18 16.48 11.00
N ASN A 526 -29.19 17.57 10.22
CA ASN A 526 -29.94 17.71 8.95
C ASN A 526 -29.43 16.85 7.77
N ALA A 527 -28.47 15.94 7.98
CA ALA A 527 -27.87 15.16 6.89
C ALA A 527 -28.84 14.15 6.25
N THR A 528 -29.78 13.59 7.03
CA THR A 528 -30.88 12.76 6.49
C THR A 528 -32.01 13.60 5.89
N ALA A 529 -32.18 14.84 6.35
CA ALA A 529 -33.14 15.81 5.78
C ALA A 529 -32.70 16.38 4.42
N GLY A 530 -31.40 16.31 4.09
CA GLY A 530 -30.85 16.68 2.79
C GLY A 530 -30.86 15.56 1.73
N CYS A 531 -31.19 14.33 2.10
CA CYS A 531 -31.39 13.27 1.12
C CYS A 531 -32.68 13.55 0.33
N PRO A 532 -32.67 13.48 -1.01
CA PRO A 532 -33.86 13.75 -1.80
C PRO A 532 -35.00 12.84 -1.35
N ASN A 533 -36.16 13.43 -0.99
CA ASN A 533 -37.37 12.79 -0.43
C ASN A 533 -37.95 11.62 -1.27
N ARG A 534 -37.30 11.23 -2.37
CA ARG A 534 -37.67 10.16 -3.30
C ARG A 534 -36.48 9.27 -3.71
N ALA A 535 -35.48 9.12 -2.86
CA ALA A 535 -34.39 8.17 -3.09
C ALA A 535 -34.88 6.71 -2.97
N THR A 536 -34.32 5.82 -3.80
CA THR A 536 -34.52 4.37 -3.63
C THR A 536 -33.53 3.88 -2.58
N SER A 537 -33.98 3.14 -1.56
CA SER A 537 -33.09 2.64 -0.50
C SER A 537 -32.82 1.15 -0.64
N VAL A 538 -31.57 0.75 -0.39
CA VAL A 538 -31.19 -0.65 -0.16
C VAL A 538 -30.94 -0.81 1.34
N PRO A 539 -31.58 -1.79 2.01
CA PRO A 539 -31.35 -2.04 3.43
C PRO A 539 -29.88 -2.42 3.70
N PRO A 540 -29.38 -2.24 4.94
CA PRO A 540 -28.01 -2.58 5.28
C PRO A 540 -27.73 -4.07 5.04
N PRO A 541 -26.48 -4.44 4.68
CA PRO A 541 -26.02 -5.81 4.69
C PRO A 541 -26.37 -6.49 6.01
N THR A 542 -27.03 -7.64 5.95
CA THR A 542 -27.26 -8.46 7.15
C THR A 542 -25.95 -9.13 7.57
N ALA A 543 -25.58 -8.98 8.84
CA ALA A 543 -24.40 -9.66 9.38
C ALA A 543 -24.66 -11.17 9.44
N ASN A 544 -23.86 -11.94 8.71
CA ASN A 544 -23.79 -13.38 8.88
C ASN A 544 -22.70 -13.71 9.92
N ASP A 545 -23.01 -14.61 10.85
CA ASP A 545 -22.00 -15.19 11.74
C ASP A 545 -21.05 -16.08 10.93
N LYS A 546 -19.90 -16.46 11.52
CA LYS A 546 -18.83 -17.32 10.94
C LYS A 546 -19.31 -18.65 10.33
N ASN A 547 -20.57 -19.03 10.58
CA ASN A 547 -21.23 -20.23 10.07
C ASN A 547 -22.32 -19.96 9.00
N GLY A 548 -22.44 -18.75 8.46
CA GLY A 548 -23.38 -18.44 7.36
C GLY A 548 -24.87 -18.35 7.75
N ASN A 549 -25.19 -18.33 9.05
CA ASN A 549 -26.56 -18.17 9.54
C ASN A 549 -26.93 -16.69 9.74
N ARG A 550 -28.17 -16.34 9.34
CA ARG A 550 -28.77 -15.02 9.57
C ARG A 550 -28.89 -14.74 11.06
N VAL A 551 -28.33 -13.63 11.54
CA VAL A 551 -28.56 -13.11 12.89
C VAL A 551 -29.83 -12.24 12.88
N PRO A 552 -30.86 -12.53 13.70
CA PRO A 552 -32.07 -11.69 13.76
C PRO A 552 -31.77 -10.34 14.42
N SER A 553 -32.31 -9.26 13.85
CA SER A 553 -32.17 -7.89 14.35
C SER A 553 -32.99 -7.68 15.65
N PRO A 554 -32.46 -6.95 16.66
CA PRO A 554 -33.16 -6.71 17.91
C PRO A 554 -34.06 -5.47 17.82
N THR A 555 -35.09 -5.47 16.97
CA THR A 555 -36.21 -4.51 17.08
C THR A 555 -37.45 -5.03 16.33
N SER A 556 -38.21 -5.92 16.96
CA SER A 556 -39.64 -6.09 16.64
C SER A 556 -40.45 -5.71 17.88
N LYS A 557 -40.84 -4.43 17.97
CA LYS A 557 -42.04 -4.05 18.70
C LYS A 557 -43.03 -3.48 17.69
N SER A 558 -44.14 -4.20 17.57
CA SER A 558 -45.34 -3.86 16.82
C SER A 558 -45.80 -2.43 17.08
N ALA A 559 -45.98 -1.64 16.03
CA ALA A 559 -46.80 -0.44 16.06
C ALA A 559 -47.81 -0.51 14.90
N THR A 560 -49.08 -0.58 15.26
CA THR A 560 -50.28 -0.48 14.42
C THR A 560 -50.33 0.84 13.65
N PRO A 561 -50.99 0.91 12.49
CA PRO A 561 -51.00 2.12 11.67
C PRO A 561 -52.03 3.12 12.20
N ALA A 562 -51.57 4.31 12.62
CA ALA A 562 -52.44 5.45 12.87
C ALA A 562 -52.41 6.36 11.63
N SER A 563 -53.50 6.29 10.87
CA SER A 563 -53.85 7.28 9.84
C SER A 563 -54.11 8.64 10.49
N THR A 564 -53.36 9.68 10.09
CA THR A 564 -53.81 11.06 10.27
C THR A 564 -53.41 11.90 9.07
N ASN A 565 -54.43 12.28 8.29
CA ASN A 565 -54.39 13.45 7.41
C ASN A 565 -54.07 14.69 8.25
N LEU A 566 -53.26 15.60 7.72
CA LEU A 566 -53.54 17.04 7.77
C LEU A 566 -52.64 17.81 6.80
N SER A 567 -53.33 18.41 5.84
CA SER A 567 -53.00 19.51 4.96
C SER A 567 -52.46 20.75 5.68
N LEU A 568 -51.31 21.27 5.27
CA LEU A 568 -51.12 22.50 4.46
C LEU A 568 -49.63 22.70 4.17
#